data_AF-A0A136JPY5-F1
#
_entry.id   AF-A0A136JPY5-F1
#
_cell.length_a   1.000
_cell.length_b   1.000
_cell.length_c   1.000
_cell.angle_alpha   90.00
_cell.angle_beta   90.00
_cell.angle_gamma   90.00
#
_symmetry.space_group_name_H-M   'P 1'
#
loop_
_entity.id
_entity.type
_entity.pdbx_description
1 polymer ?
#
loop_
_entity_poly.entity_id
_entity_poly.type
_entity_poly.pdbx_seq_one_letter_code
_entity_poly.pdbx_strand_id
1 'polypeptide(L)'
;MRGPSRKRRRLFENELHEYEISSDASVAPKPPTANMDVCPLCVGSGLQSAEKAVPVDFKKYPNVAIIGGGIGGVALAVACLHRGIPFTLYERDESFSSRSQGYGLTLQQASKAVEGLGIFSLEGGLTSTRHVVYNPEGKIIGEWGLRKWGKTFLEQTSRRKNVHIARQTFRSLLLQQLGNSEPLRWGHKLTKLSSNQNGTVDLTFQVGEKQENAQADLVVGADGIRSVVRELLIGEQKSPLQYLGCIVVLGICPLKALGDTASLYLIRLRCFKQ
;
A
#
# COMPACT_ATOMS: atom_id res chain seq x y z
N MET A 1 25.58 4.08 0.05
CA MET A 1 24.78 5.20 0.63
C MET A 1 23.67 5.58 -0.35
N ARG A 2 22.43 5.80 0.11
CA ARG A 2 21.36 6.30 -0.77
C ARG A 2 21.54 7.80 -0.92
N GLY A 3 21.63 8.30 -2.16
CA GLY A 3 21.77 9.73 -2.42
C GLY A 3 20.55 10.55 -1.97
N PRO A 4 20.64 11.89 -2.02
CA PRO A 4 19.55 12.79 -1.62
C PRO A 4 18.26 12.50 -2.39
N SER A 5 17.11 12.76 -1.76
CA SER A 5 15.79 12.52 -2.37
C SER A 5 15.61 13.34 -3.65
N ARG A 6 14.80 12.84 -4.60
CA ARG A 6 14.47 13.57 -5.84
C ARG A 6 13.96 14.99 -5.56
N LYS A 7 13.16 15.18 -4.50
CA LYS A 7 12.67 16.50 -4.07
C LYS A 7 13.81 17.44 -3.64
N ARG A 8 14.76 16.95 -2.83
CA ARG A 8 15.91 17.76 -2.39
C ARG A 8 16.86 18.10 -3.53
N ARG A 9 17.04 17.18 -4.49
CA ARG A 9 17.80 17.46 -5.72
C ARG A 9 17.14 18.56 -6.54
N ARG A 10 15.83 18.46 -6.76
CA ARG A 10 15.07 19.47 -7.52
C ARG A 10 15.02 20.83 -6.83
N LEU A 11 14.92 20.85 -5.50
CA LEU A 11 14.98 22.09 -4.72
C LEU A 11 16.36 22.76 -4.88
N PHE A 12 17.44 21.97 -4.75
CA PHE A 12 18.79 22.46 -4.98
C PHE A 12 19.03 22.94 -6.41
N GLU A 13 18.52 22.22 -7.42
CA GLU A 13 18.60 22.63 -8.83
C GLU A 13 17.92 23.98 -9.06
N ASN A 14 16.75 24.21 -8.44
CA ASN A 14 16.06 25.50 -8.51
C ASN A 14 16.83 26.62 -7.79
N GLU A 15 17.30 26.37 -6.57
CA GLU A 15 18.09 27.34 -5.79
C GLU A 15 19.40 27.71 -6.50
N LEU A 16 20.06 26.73 -7.14
CA LEU A 16 21.27 26.95 -7.92
C LEU A 16 20.99 27.79 -9.17
N HIS A 17 19.89 27.52 -9.87
CA HIS A 17 19.49 28.29 -11.03
C HIS A 17 19.17 29.75 -10.68
N GLU A 18 18.46 29.98 -9.58
CA GLU A 18 18.20 31.34 -9.07
C GLU A 18 19.49 32.06 -8.68
N TYR A 19 20.43 31.36 -8.03
CA TYR A 19 21.74 31.89 -7.68
C TYR A 19 22.55 32.30 -8.92
N GLU A 20 22.57 31.48 -9.98
CA GLU A 20 23.29 31.75 -11.23
C GLU A 20 22.74 32.95 -12.01
N ILE A 21 21.45 33.24 -11.88
CA ILE A 21 20.78 34.37 -12.56
C ILE A 21 20.86 35.65 -11.71
N SER A 22 20.94 35.53 -10.38
CA SER A 22 21.08 36.69 -9.50
C SER A 22 22.49 37.28 -9.59
N SER A 23 22.59 38.60 -9.79
CA SER A 23 23.86 39.34 -9.81
C SER A 23 24.39 39.65 -8.40
N ASP A 24 23.74 39.12 -7.37
CA ASP A 24 24.03 39.41 -5.97
C ASP A 24 24.97 38.36 -5.38
N ALA A 25 25.95 38.81 -4.59
CA ALA A 25 26.91 37.99 -3.85
C ALA A 25 26.26 37.27 -2.65
N SER A 26 25.10 36.65 -2.87
CA SER A 26 24.45 35.79 -1.88
C SER A 26 25.26 34.50 -1.68
N VAL A 27 24.98 33.76 -0.61
CA VAL A 27 25.72 32.54 -0.31
C VAL A 27 25.31 31.45 -1.30
N ALA A 28 26.26 30.88 -2.03
CA ALA A 28 26.01 29.79 -2.97
C ALA A 28 25.25 28.62 -2.29
N PRO A 29 24.18 28.08 -2.91
CA PRO A 29 23.42 26.98 -2.34
C PRO A 29 24.32 25.75 -2.15
N LYS A 30 24.19 25.09 -1.01
CA LYS A 30 25.03 23.92 -0.68
C LYS A 30 24.41 22.66 -1.28
N PRO A 31 25.19 21.78 -1.93
CA PRO A 31 24.70 20.51 -2.42
C PRO A 31 24.03 19.72 -1.30
N PRO A 32 22.86 19.10 -1.54
CA PRO A 32 22.14 18.38 -0.50
C PRO A 32 22.99 17.20 -0.03
N THR A 33 23.42 17.25 1.24
CA THR A 33 24.13 16.14 1.86
C THR A 33 23.20 14.95 2.05
N ALA A 34 23.74 13.75 1.83
CA ALA A 34 23.00 12.52 1.99
C ALA A 34 22.90 12.13 3.48
N ASN A 35 22.15 12.88 4.27
CA ASN A 35 21.73 12.44 5.60
C ASN A 35 20.22 12.19 5.64
N MET A 36 19.89 10.93 5.89
CA MET A 36 18.66 10.53 6.57
C MET A 36 19.11 9.85 7.84
N ASP A 37 19.60 10.62 8.81
CA ASP A 37 19.69 10.10 10.16
C ASP A 37 18.29 9.63 10.54
N VAL A 38 18.21 8.39 11.00
CA VAL A 38 16.94 7.82 11.42
C VAL A 38 16.50 8.62 12.64
N CYS A 39 15.36 9.31 12.55
CA CYS A 39 14.84 10.10 13.64
C CYS A 39 14.77 9.22 14.90
N PRO A 40 15.44 9.59 16.02
CA PRO A 40 15.54 8.72 17.19
C PRO A 40 14.18 8.51 17.86
N LEU A 41 13.24 9.44 17.67
CA LEU A 41 11.91 9.35 18.28
C LEU A 41 10.99 8.35 17.58
N CYS A 42 10.98 8.33 16.23
CA CYS A 42 10.09 7.47 15.46
C CYS A 42 10.80 6.26 14.84
N VAL A 43 12.12 6.17 15.00
CA VAL A 43 12.99 5.14 14.40
C VAL A 43 12.78 5.03 12.87
N GLY A 44 12.44 6.15 12.23
CA GLY A 44 12.25 6.22 10.78
C GLY A 44 10.89 5.76 10.26
N SER A 45 9.95 5.39 11.13
CA SER A 45 8.54 5.14 10.78
C SER A 45 7.79 6.44 10.44
N GLY A 46 8.21 7.56 11.03
CA GLY A 46 7.48 8.82 10.96
C GLY A 46 6.28 8.89 11.91
N LEU A 47 6.11 7.91 12.80
CA LEU A 47 5.04 7.84 13.78
C LEU A 47 5.60 7.78 15.21
N GLN A 48 4.86 8.35 16.15
CA GLN A 48 5.11 8.22 17.58
C GLN A 48 3.83 7.70 18.24
N SER A 49 3.98 6.82 19.22
CA SER A 49 2.83 6.40 20.02
C SER A 49 2.29 7.60 20.80
N ALA A 50 0.97 7.74 20.83
CA ALA A 50 0.29 8.79 21.56
C ALA A 50 -0.90 8.18 22.30
N GLU A 51 -1.19 8.68 23.49
CA GLU A 51 -2.34 8.25 24.30
C GLU A 51 -3.68 8.64 23.66
N LYS A 52 -3.67 9.70 22.85
CA LYS A 52 -4.85 10.22 22.15
C LYS A 52 -4.57 10.27 20.66
N ALA A 53 -5.61 9.99 19.88
CA ALA A 53 -5.55 10.15 18.43
C ALA A 53 -5.30 11.62 18.05
N VAL A 54 -4.64 11.82 16.90
CA VAL A 54 -4.47 13.16 16.33
C VAL A 54 -5.87 13.73 16.03
N PRO A 55 -6.22 14.92 16.55
CA PRO A 55 -7.52 15.51 16.28
C PRO A 55 -7.67 15.81 14.79
N VAL A 56 -8.88 15.63 14.27
CA VAL A 56 -9.19 15.92 12.87
C VAL A 56 -9.26 17.43 12.67
N ASP A 57 -8.56 17.94 11.65
CA ASP A 57 -8.51 19.36 11.32
C ASP A 57 -9.28 19.66 10.02
N PHE A 58 -10.59 19.87 10.16
CA PHE A 58 -11.49 20.24 9.06
C PHE A 58 -11.26 21.65 8.50
N LYS A 59 -10.52 22.51 9.23
CA LYS A 59 -10.23 23.88 8.75
C LYS A 59 -9.02 23.88 7.82
N LYS A 60 -8.03 23.04 8.13
CA LYS A 60 -6.76 22.98 7.40
C LYS A 60 -6.78 22.02 6.21
N TYR A 61 -7.54 20.93 6.31
CA TYR A 61 -7.49 19.85 5.32
C TYR A 61 -8.85 19.62 4.65
N PRO A 62 -8.85 19.23 3.36
CA PRO A 62 -10.06 18.83 2.66
C PRO A 62 -10.63 17.54 3.24
N ASN A 63 -11.96 17.40 3.19
CA ASN A 63 -12.62 16.13 3.45
C ASN A 63 -12.46 15.19 2.25
N VAL A 64 -11.85 14.02 2.49
CA VAL A 64 -11.48 13.08 1.44
C VAL A 64 -12.45 11.88 1.40
N ALA A 65 -13.15 11.69 0.28
CA ALA A 65 -13.84 10.43 0.00
C ALA A 65 -12.89 9.43 -0.67
N ILE A 66 -12.57 8.34 0.04
CA ILE A 66 -11.74 7.25 -0.47
C ILE A 66 -12.68 6.14 -0.96
N ILE A 67 -12.63 5.81 -2.24
CA ILE A 67 -13.52 4.83 -2.86
C ILE A 67 -12.78 3.51 -3.00
N GLY A 68 -13.11 2.52 -2.19
CA GLY A 68 -12.55 1.17 -2.19
C GLY A 68 -11.78 0.81 -0.92
N GLY A 69 -12.30 -0.11 -0.11
CA GLY A 69 -11.70 -0.64 1.12
C GLY A 69 -10.67 -1.74 0.89
N GLY A 70 -9.96 -1.72 -0.24
CA GLY A 70 -8.82 -2.60 -0.51
C GLY A 70 -7.55 -2.18 0.25
N ILE A 71 -6.43 -2.87 0.02
CA ILE A 71 -5.14 -2.54 0.68
C ILE A 71 -4.75 -1.07 0.47
N GLY A 72 -4.85 -0.58 -0.77
CA GLY A 72 -4.49 0.80 -1.09
C GLY A 72 -5.37 1.83 -0.40
N GLY A 73 -6.70 1.64 -0.44
CA GLY A 73 -7.64 2.58 0.19
C GLY A 73 -7.57 2.58 1.71
N VAL A 74 -7.45 1.41 2.35
CA VAL A 74 -7.26 1.33 3.80
C VAL A 74 -5.90 1.92 4.21
N ALA A 75 -4.82 1.67 3.46
CA ALA A 75 -3.53 2.29 3.73
C ALA A 75 -3.57 3.82 3.63
N LEU A 76 -4.31 4.37 2.66
CA LEU A 76 -4.53 5.81 2.57
C LEU A 76 -5.34 6.34 3.75
N ALA A 77 -6.42 5.64 4.14
CA ALA A 77 -7.22 5.99 5.31
C ALA A 77 -6.37 6.04 6.59
N VAL A 78 -5.49 5.05 6.80
CA VAL A 78 -4.54 5.03 7.94
C VAL A 78 -3.58 6.22 7.86
N ALA A 79 -3.08 6.56 6.67
CA ALA A 79 -2.20 7.70 6.49
C ALA A 79 -2.89 9.05 6.78
N CYS A 80 -4.18 9.17 6.44
CA CYS A 80 -5.02 10.32 6.77
C CYS A 80 -5.27 10.41 8.28
N LEU A 81 -5.61 9.29 8.91
CA LEU A 81 -5.81 9.18 10.36
C LEU A 81 -4.58 9.66 11.13
N HIS A 82 -3.38 9.18 10.77
CA HIS A 82 -2.12 9.59 11.40
C HIS A 82 -1.80 11.09 11.25
N ARG A 83 -2.48 11.79 10.36
CA ARG A 83 -2.24 13.21 10.04
C ARG A 83 -3.40 14.14 10.41
N GLY A 84 -4.48 13.59 10.99
CA GLY A 84 -5.70 14.36 11.29
C GLY A 84 -6.41 14.89 10.05
N ILE A 85 -6.22 14.26 8.88
CA ILE A 85 -6.91 14.64 7.64
C ILE A 85 -8.32 14.04 7.68
N PRO A 86 -9.39 14.81 7.49
CA PRO A 86 -10.75 14.27 7.44
C PRO A 86 -10.94 13.34 6.24
N PHE A 87 -11.55 12.18 6.47
CA PHE A 87 -11.85 11.24 5.38
C PHE A 87 -13.06 10.36 5.69
N THR A 88 -13.68 9.85 4.63
CA THR A 88 -14.62 8.73 4.66
C THR A 88 -14.16 7.68 3.66
N LEU A 89 -14.02 6.43 4.11
CA LEU A 89 -13.66 5.27 3.30
C LEU A 89 -14.93 4.49 2.94
N TYR A 90 -15.26 4.44 1.66
CA TYR A 90 -16.41 3.70 1.15
C TYR A 90 -15.97 2.36 0.55
N GLU A 91 -16.66 1.27 0.91
CA GLU A 91 -16.43 -0.07 0.36
C GLU A 91 -17.75 -0.67 -0.11
N ARG A 92 -17.75 -1.25 -1.30
CA ARG A 92 -18.94 -1.84 -1.92
C ARG A 92 -19.30 -3.20 -1.34
N ASP A 93 -18.31 -3.95 -0.84
CA ASP A 93 -18.56 -5.21 -0.16
C ASP A 93 -19.36 -4.94 1.13
N GLU A 94 -20.24 -5.85 1.55
CA GLU A 94 -21.10 -5.66 2.73
C GLU A 94 -20.33 -5.80 4.06
N SER A 95 -19.23 -6.55 4.04
CA SER A 95 -18.41 -6.81 5.21
C SER A 95 -16.99 -7.20 4.82
N PHE A 96 -16.11 -7.26 5.82
CA PHE A 96 -14.75 -7.78 5.64
C PHE A 96 -14.74 -9.21 5.06
N SER A 97 -15.68 -10.06 5.49
CA SER A 97 -15.77 -11.48 5.12
C SER A 97 -16.49 -11.77 3.80
N SER A 98 -17.07 -10.76 3.13
CA SER A 98 -17.82 -10.95 1.88
C SER A 98 -17.01 -11.59 0.75
N ARG A 99 -15.67 -11.58 0.83
CA ARG A 99 -14.78 -12.28 -0.12
C ARG A 99 -13.98 -13.38 0.60
N SER A 100 -14.30 -14.64 0.28
CA SER A 100 -13.51 -15.80 0.69
C SER A 100 -12.20 -15.97 -0.11
N GLN A 101 -12.05 -15.25 -1.24
CA GLN A 101 -10.85 -15.30 -2.08
C GLN A 101 -9.62 -14.77 -1.32
N GLY A 102 -8.73 -15.68 -0.96
CA GLY A 102 -7.43 -15.40 -0.38
C GLY A 102 -6.30 -15.78 -1.32
N TYR A 103 -5.35 -14.88 -1.53
CA TYR A 103 -4.06 -15.20 -2.13
C TYR A 103 -2.93 -14.64 -1.27
N GLY A 104 -1.76 -15.25 -1.38
CA GLY A 104 -0.55 -14.76 -0.71
C GLY A 104 0.01 -13.52 -1.40
N LEU A 105 0.28 -12.48 -0.63
CA LEU A 105 1.06 -11.32 -1.03
C LEU A 105 2.53 -11.57 -0.74
N THR A 106 3.40 -10.95 -1.53
CA THR A 106 4.82 -10.85 -1.22
C THR A 106 5.13 -9.39 -0.98
N LEU A 107 5.33 -9.03 0.28
CA LEU A 107 5.77 -7.70 0.67
C LEU A 107 7.28 -7.65 0.51
N GLN A 108 7.72 -7.10 -0.62
CA GLN A 108 9.14 -6.91 -0.89
C GLN A 108 9.67 -5.76 -0.04
N GLN A 109 10.74 -5.99 0.72
CA GLN A 109 11.34 -4.94 1.56
C GLN A 109 10.35 -4.37 2.61
N ALA A 110 9.38 -5.20 3.04
CA ALA A 110 8.12 -4.81 3.68
C ALA A 110 8.23 -3.77 4.80
N SER A 111 9.25 -3.91 5.65
CA SER A 111 9.46 -3.13 6.89
C SER A 111 9.10 -1.65 6.78
N LYS A 112 9.83 -0.85 6.01
CA LYS A 112 9.78 0.61 6.17
C LYS A 112 8.45 1.27 5.80
N ALA A 113 7.81 0.84 4.71
CA ALA A 113 6.55 1.46 4.29
C ALA A 113 5.38 1.03 5.19
N VAL A 114 5.41 -0.21 5.67
CA VAL A 114 4.40 -0.79 6.56
C VAL A 114 4.51 -0.23 7.97
N GLU A 115 5.72 0.01 8.47
CA GLU A 115 5.98 0.71 9.74
C GLU A 115 5.44 2.14 9.71
N GLY A 116 5.52 2.83 8.56
CA GLY A 116 4.90 4.16 8.38
C GLY A 116 3.37 4.17 8.39
N LEU A 117 2.75 2.98 8.39
CA LEU A 117 1.32 2.76 8.59
C LEU A 117 1.02 2.22 10.00
N GLY A 118 1.97 2.25 10.93
CA GLY A 118 1.76 1.83 12.32
C GLY A 118 1.88 0.31 12.54
N ILE A 119 2.23 -0.46 11.50
CA ILE A 119 2.34 -1.91 11.58
C ILE A 119 3.82 -2.28 11.72
N PHE A 120 4.22 -2.62 12.94
CA PHE A 120 5.61 -2.99 13.28
C PHE A 120 5.84 -4.50 13.30
N SER A 121 4.76 -5.30 13.34
CA SER A 121 4.79 -6.75 13.26
C SER A 121 3.80 -7.23 12.19
N LEU A 122 4.25 -8.16 11.35
CA LEU A 122 3.44 -8.83 10.35
C LEU A 122 3.06 -10.21 10.85
N GLU A 123 2.20 -10.26 11.86
CA GLU A 123 1.72 -11.52 12.42
C GLU A 123 1.03 -12.38 11.34
N GLY A 124 1.32 -13.68 11.32
CA GLY A 124 0.94 -14.58 10.23
C GLY A 124 1.74 -14.40 8.93
N GLY A 125 2.73 -13.51 8.90
CA GLY A 125 3.69 -13.36 7.80
C GLY A 125 4.85 -14.36 7.89
N LEU A 126 5.22 -14.95 6.76
CA LEU A 126 6.34 -15.88 6.63
C LEU A 126 7.51 -15.19 5.93
N THR A 127 8.65 -15.13 6.61
CA THR A 127 9.87 -14.56 6.00
C THR A 127 10.43 -15.52 4.96
N SER A 128 10.59 -15.03 3.74
CA SER A 128 11.26 -15.76 2.66
C SER A 128 12.76 -15.87 2.96
N THR A 129 13.26 -17.10 3.03
CA THR A 129 14.68 -17.38 3.28
C THR A 129 15.41 -17.86 2.03
N ARG A 130 14.67 -18.39 1.05
CA ARG A 130 15.17 -19.05 -0.15
C ARG A 130 14.14 -18.95 -1.28
N HIS A 131 14.60 -18.73 -2.50
CA HIS A 131 13.85 -18.83 -3.74
C HIS A 131 14.54 -19.89 -4.59
N VAL A 132 13.77 -20.89 -5.03
CA VAL A 132 14.25 -21.99 -5.86
C VAL A 132 13.40 -22.06 -7.12
N VAL A 133 14.05 -22.21 -8.26
CA VAL A 133 13.40 -22.39 -9.56
C VAL A 133 13.72 -23.79 -10.04
N TYR A 134 12.66 -24.51 -10.40
CA TYR A 134 12.72 -25.85 -10.94
C TYR A 134 12.34 -25.80 -12.43
N ASN A 135 12.93 -26.68 -13.22
CA ASN A 135 12.43 -27.00 -14.56
C ASN A 135 11.22 -27.96 -14.48
N PRO A 136 10.55 -28.29 -15.60
CA PRO A 136 9.41 -29.22 -15.61
C PRO A 136 9.73 -30.62 -15.07
N GLU A 137 10.99 -31.07 -15.16
CA GLU A 137 11.45 -32.35 -14.65
C GLU A 137 11.79 -32.32 -13.13
N GLY A 138 11.59 -31.19 -12.46
CA GLY A 138 11.87 -31.03 -11.02
C GLY A 138 13.34 -30.83 -10.67
N LYS A 139 14.20 -30.54 -11.65
CA LYS A 139 15.61 -30.18 -11.44
C LYS A 139 15.73 -28.69 -11.09
N ILE A 140 16.53 -28.38 -10.08
CA ILE A 140 16.86 -27.00 -9.73
C ILE A 140 17.70 -26.37 -10.84
N ILE A 141 17.22 -25.25 -11.38
CA ILE A 141 17.92 -24.44 -12.41
C ILE A 141 18.29 -23.05 -11.90
N GLY A 142 17.78 -22.64 -10.73
CA GLY A 142 18.12 -21.36 -10.13
C GLY A 142 17.85 -21.34 -8.63
N GLU A 143 18.73 -20.68 -7.88
CA GLU A 143 18.58 -20.53 -6.43
C GLU A 143 19.19 -19.23 -5.92
N TRP A 144 18.41 -18.51 -5.11
CA TRP A 144 18.79 -17.28 -4.42
C TRP A 144 18.23 -17.25 -2.99
N GLY A 145 18.89 -16.51 -2.10
CA GLY A 145 18.41 -16.29 -0.73
C GLY A 145 19.51 -16.42 0.32
N LEU A 146 19.14 -16.12 1.57
CA LEU A 146 20.06 -16.02 2.71
C LEU A 146 20.80 -17.33 3.01
N ARG A 147 20.19 -18.48 2.70
CA ARG A 147 20.75 -19.80 3.00
C ARG A 147 21.80 -20.33 2.00
N LYS A 148 22.11 -19.59 0.93
CA LYS A 148 23.13 -20.00 -0.06
C LYS A 148 24.57 -19.81 0.43
N TRP A 149 24.79 -18.93 1.41
CA TRP A 149 26.12 -18.62 1.95
C TRP A 149 26.27 -19.25 3.33
N GLY A 150 26.93 -20.40 3.40
CA GLY A 150 27.19 -21.12 4.64
C GLY A 150 28.04 -20.30 5.63
N LYS A 151 27.59 -20.31 6.88
CA LYS A 151 28.25 -19.83 8.12
C LYS A 151 28.57 -18.32 8.25
N THR A 152 28.27 -17.84 9.46
CA THR A 152 28.62 -16.54 10.08
C THR A 152 27.91 -15.29 9.55
N PHE A 153 26.74 -14.99 10.12
CA PHE A 153 26.22 -13.61 10.21
C PHE A 153 25.55 -13.39 11.56
N LEU A 154 26.35 -13.25 12.61
CA LEU A 154 25.89 -12.66 13.87
C LEU A 154 25.74 -11.13 13.80
N GLU A 155 26.18 -10.49 12.70
CA GLU A 155 26.16 -9.02 12.59
C GLU A 155 25.79 -8.54 11.17
N GLN A 156 24.58 -8.87 10.69
CA GLN A 156 23.99 -8.10 9.59
C GLN A 156 22.67 -7.47 10.01
N THR A 157 22.80 -6.24 10.49
CA THR A 157 21.74 -5.26 10.67
C THR A 157 20.70 -5.31 9.54
N SER A 158 19.43 -5.53 9.90
CA SER A 158 18.21 -5.07 9.22
C SER A 158 18.12 -5.19 7.68
N ARG A 159 18.72 -6.21 7.06
CA ARG A 159 18.54 -6.46 5.62
C ARG A 159 17.10 -6.93 5.33
N ARG A 160 16.25 -5.98 4.96
CA ARG A 160 15.21 -6.06 3.92
C ARG A 160 14.70 -7.48 3.63
N LYS A 161 13.78 -7.96 4.46
CA LYS A 161 13.17 -9.27 4.35
C LYS A 161 11.96 -9.22 3.41
N ASN A 162 11.83 -10.21 2.54
CA ASN A 162 10.59 -10.44 1.81
C ASN A 162 9.66 -11.24 2.72
N VAL A 163 8.45 -10.75 2.94
CA VAL A 163 7.46 -11.41 3.78
C VAL A 163 6.29 -11.87 2.92
N HIS A 164 5.92 -13.13 3.07
CA HIS A 164 4.72 -13.71 2.46
C HIS A 164 3.58 -13.68 3.47
N ILE A 165 2.48 -13.02 3.15
CA ILE A 165 1.34 -12.89 4.06
C ILE A 165 0.04 -13.03 3.27
N ALA A 166 -0.98 -13.67 3.83
CA ALA A 166 -2.28 -13.74 3.18
C ALA A 166 -2.86 -12.31 3.03
N ARG A 167 -3.43 -12.02 1.86
CA ARG A 167 -4.02 -10.70 1.57
C ARG A 167 -5.01 -10.24 2.63
N GLN A 168 -5.90 -11.15 3.07
CA GLN A 168 -6.91 -10.83 4.07
C GLN A 168 -6.27 -10.53 5.43
N THR A 169 -5.25 -11.29 5.85
CA THR A 169 -4.50 -10.99 7.08
C THR A 169 -3.88 -9.60 7.02
N PHE A 170 -3.22 -9.24 5.92
CA PHE A 170 -2.62 -7.91 5.79
C PHE A 170 -3.66 -6.79 5.75
N ARG A 171 -4.79 -7.00 5.06
CA ARG A 171 -5.93 -6.05 5.08
C ARG A 171 -6.50 -5.89 6.49
N SER A 172 -6.60 -6.97 7.27
CA SER A 172 -7.05 -6.93 8.66
C SER A 172 -6.11 -6.10 9.52
N LEU A 173 -4.80 -6.32 9.42
CA LEU A 173 -3.79 -5.53 10.15
C LEU A 173 -3.92 -4.02 9.85
N LEU A 174 -4.19 -3.65 8.59
CA LEU A 174 -4.43 -2.26 8.21
C LEU A 174 -5.74 -1.72 8.79
N LEU A 175 -6.84 -2.48 8.74
CA LEU A 175 -8.12 -2.07 9.30
C LEU A 175 -8.06 -1.90 10.81
N GLN A 176 -7.29 -2.73 11.51
CA GLN A 176 -7.06 -2.60 12.96
C GLN A 176 -6.40 -1.26 13.32
N GLN A 177 -5.57 -0.68 12.44
CA GLN A 177 -5.01 0.66 12.66
C GLN A 177 -6.07 1.77 12.62
N LEU A 178 -7.19 1.55 11.93
CA LEU A 178 -8.32 2.47 11.96
C LEU A 178 -9.10 2.38 13.28
N GLY A 179 -8.93 1.31 14.07
CA GLY A 179 -9.68 1.07 15.29
C GLY A 179 -11.19 1.00 15.07
N ASN A 180 -11.97 1.41 16.08
CA ASN A 180 -13.43 1.52 15.99
C ASN A 180 -13.89 2.82 15.32
N SER A 181 -13.03 3.47 14.53
CA SER A 181 -13.41 4.72 13.89
C SER A 181 -14.57 4.50 12.91
N GLU A 182 -15.52 5.43 12.90
CA GLU A 182 -16.69 5.42 12.02
C GLU A 182 -16.48 5.78 10.53
N PRO A 183 -15.28 6.15 10.00
CA PRO A 183 -15.20 6.63 8.62
C PRO A 183 -15.29 5.48 7.60
N LEU A 184 -15.29 4.21 7.99
CA LEU A 184 -15.50 3.10 7.06
C LEU A 184 -16.98 2.77 6.86
N ARG A 185 -17.46 2.96 5.63
CA ARG A 185 -18.83 2.71 5.19
C ARG A 185 -18.88 1.49 4.25
N TRP A 186 -19.27 0.34 4.77
CA TRP A 186 -19.50 -0.89 4.01
C TRP A 186 -20.80 -0.84 3.20
N GLY A 187 -20.92 -1.68 2.17
CA GLY A 187 -22.10 -1.73 1.29
C GLY A 187 -22.30 -0.50 0.40
N HIS A 188 -21.36 0.44 0.36
CA HIS A 188 -21.45 1.68 -0.41
C HIS A 188 -20.78 1.53 -1.77
N LYS A 189 -21.56 1.13 -2.77
CA LYS A 189 -21.09 1.02 -4.15
C LYS A 189 -21.26 2.36 -4.87
N LEU A 190 -20.18 3.04 -5.19
CA LEU A 190 -20.23 4.27 -5.99
C LEU A 190 -20.85 3.99 -7.37
N THR A 191 -21.77 4.84 -7.80
CA THR A 191 -22.43 4.77 -9.11
C THR A 191 -22.33 6.06 -9.91
N LYS A 192 -22.14 7.22 -9.26
CA LYS A 192 -22.02 8.51 -9.93
C LYS A 192 -21.07 9.46 -9.20
N LEU A 193 -20.40 10.30 -9.99
CA LEU A 193 -19.59 11.43 -9.54
C LEU A 193 -19.98 12.66 -10.35
N SER A 194 -20.12 13.81 -9.70
CA SER A 194 -20.28 15.10 -10.37
C SER A 194 -19.57 16.22 -9.60
N SER A 195 -18.78 17.02 -10.30
CA SER A 195 -18.15 18.21 -9.72
C SER A 195 -19.15 19.35 -9.65
N ASN A 196 -19.19 20.02 -8.50
CA ASN A 196 -20.02 21.18 -8.26
C ASN A 196 -19.28 22.48 -8.57
N GLN A 197 -20.05 23.55 -8.81
CA GLN A 197 -19.52 24.90 -9.05
C GLN A 197 -18.74 25.43 -7.83
N ASN A 198 -19.05 24.93 -6.63
CA ASN A 198 -18.41 25.34 -5.37
C ASN A 198 -17.08 24.60 -5.10
N GLY A 199 -16.60 23.78 -6.05
CA GLY A 199 -15.34 23.03 -5.92
C GLY A 199 -15.44 21.71 -5.16
N THR A 200 -16.64 21.33 -4.70
CA THR A 200 -16.89 20.01 -4.09
C THR A 200 -17.29 18.97 -5.14
N VAL A 201 -17.29 17.70 -4.74
CA VAL A 201 -17.73 16.57 -5.57
C VAL A 201 -18.91 15.89 -4.89
N ASP A 202 -20.01 15.77 -5.62
CA ASP A 202 -21.14 14.94 -5.24
C ASP A 202 -20.86 13.48 -5.62
N LEU A 203 -21.14 12.58 -4.68
CA LEU A 203 -21.04 11.15 -4.85
C LEU A 203 -22.40 10.52 -4.65
N THR A 204 -22.82 9.65 -5.57
CA THR A 204 -24.01 8.81 -5.39
C THR A 204 -23.57 7.36 -5.21
N PHE A 205 -24.09 6.73 -4.17
CA PHE A 205 -23.87 5.34 -3.83
C PHE A 205 -25.15 4.53 -3.97
N GLN A 206 -25.02 3.30 -4.43
CA GLN A 206 -26.02 2.26 -4.25
C GLN A 206 -25.70 1.52 -2.95
N VAL A 207 -26.66 1.50 -2.02
CA VAL A 207 -26.58 0.82 -0.71
C VAL A 207 -27.76 -0.14 -0.60
N GLY A 208 -27.53 -1.41 -0.93
CA GLY A 208 -28.60 -2.38 -1.14
C GLY A 208 -29.55 -1.92 -2.26
N GLU A 209 -30.82 -1.75 -1.93
CA GLU A 209 -31.87 -1.26 -2.85
C GLU A 209 -32.01 0.27 -2.84
N LYS A 210 -31.31 0.97 -1.95
CA LYS A 210 -31.42 2.43 -1.78
C LYS A 210 -30.28 3.16 -2.47
N GLN A 211 -30.52 4.44 -2.75
CA GLN A 211 -29.48 5.38 -3.14
C GLN A 211 -29.17 6.31 -1.97
N GLU A 212 -27.88 6.53 -1.72
CA GLU A 212 -27.39 7.49 -0.75
C GLU A 212 -26.44 8.47 -1.44
N ASN A 213 -26.45 9.72 -0.99
CA ASN A 213 -25.59 10.77 -1.54
C ASN A 213 -24.62 11.24 -0.45
N ALA A 214 -23.40 11.60 -0.88
CA ALA A 214 -22.42 12.25 -0.02
C ALA A 214 -21.71 13.37 -0.79
N GLN A 215 -21.03 14.23 -0.04
CA GLN A 215 -20.19 15.28 -0.57
C GLN A 215 -18.78 15.16 0.00
N ALA A 216 -17.80 15.48 -0.84
CA ALA A 216 -16.39 15.58 -0.45
C ALA A 216 -15.69 16.69 -1.22
N ASP A 217 -14.62 17.22 -0.64
CA ASP A 217 -13.75 18.20 -1.31
C ASP A 217 -12.79 17.50 -2.27
N LEU A 218 -12.43 16.25 -1.97
CA LEU A 218 -11.55 15.42 -2.78
C LEU A 218 -12.04 13.98 -2.84
N VAL A 219 -11.98 13.38 -4.02
CA VAL A 219 -12.28 11.95 -4.22
C VAL A 219 -11.03 11.22 -4.66
N VAL A 220 -10.72 10.09 -4.01
CA VAL A 220 -9.62 9.20 -4.37
C VAL A 220 -10.17 7.84 -4.78
N GLY A 221 -10.00 7.49 -6.06
CA GLY A 221 -10.32 6.16 -6.58
C GLY A 221 -9.29 5.12 -6.16
N ALA A 222 -9.66 4.25 -5.21
CA ALA A 222 -8.88 3.12 -4.72
C ALA A 222 -9.65 1.78 -4.89
N ASP A 223 -10.55 1.73 -5.86
CA ASP A 223 -11.58 0.70 -6.09
C ASP A 223 -11.12 -0.44 -7.04
N GLY A 224 -9.81 -0.52 -7.25
CA GLY A 224 -9.14 -1.66 -7.87
C GLY A 224 -9.17 -1.66 -9.40
N ILE A 225 -8.87 -2.81 -10.00
CA ILE A 225 -8.66 -2.92 -11.45
C ILE A 225 -9.93 -2.58 -12.26
N ARG A 226 -11.12 -2.84 -11.73
CA ARG A 226 -12.42 -2.47 -12.32
C ARG A 226 -12.96 -1.18 -11.69
N SER A 227 -12.12 -0.15 -11.65
CA SER A 227 -12.43 1.13 -11.00
C SER A 227 -13.59 1.84 -11.70
N VAL A 228 -14.65 2.11 -10.94
CA VAL A 228 -15.79 2.94 -11.34
C VAL A 228 -15.35 4.40 -11.42
N VAL A 229 -14.46 4.84 -10.53
CA VAL A 229 -13.92 6.21 -10.58
C VAL A 229 -13.18 6.45 -11.91
N ARG A 230 -12.32 5.52 -12.34
CA ARG A 230 -11.63 5.60 -13.63
C ARG A 230 -12.62 5.63 -14.79
N GLU A 231 -13.62 4.75 -14.76
CA GLU A 231 -14.65 4.67 -15.79
C GLU A 231 -15.43 5.98 -15.93
N LEU A 232 -15.89 6.57 -14.83
CA LEU A 232 -16.67 7.81 -14.81
C LEU A 232 -15.86 9.04 -15.29
N LEU A 233 -14.56 9.10 -15.01
CA LEU A 233 -13.73 10.27 -15.34
C LEU A 233 -13.07 10.18 -16.73
N ILE A 234 -12.61 9.00 -17.12
CA ILE A 234 -11.81 8.81 -18.34
C ILE A 234 -12.62 8.09 -19.43
N GLY A 235 -13.48 7.16 -19.03
CA GLY A 235 -14.23 6.28 -19.93
C GLY A 235 -13.45 5.04 -20.33
N GLU A 236 -14.15 3.90 -20.40
CA GLU A 236 -13.54 2.60 -20.75
C GLU A 236 -13.02 2.58 -22.20
N GLN A 237 -13.58 3.38 -23.10
CA GLN A 237 -13.09 3.49 -24.49
C GLN A 237 -11.67 4.07 -24.57
N LYS A 238 -11.32 5.01 -23.68
CA LYS A 238 -9.99 5.64 -23.67
C LYS A 238 -8.98 4.86 -22.83
N SER A 239 -9.43 4.10 -21.84
CA SER A 239 -8.57 3.33 -20.94
C SER A 239 -9.14 1.94 -20.67
N PRO A 240 -9.25 1.08 -21.70
CA PRO A 240 -9.85 -0.24 -21.55
C PRO A 240 -8.97 -1.18 -20.74
N LEU A 241 -9.60 -2.09 -20.01
CA LEU A 241 -8.89 -3.24 -19.46
C LEU A 241 -8.45 -4.19 -20.58
N GLN A 242 -7.14 -4.44 -20.65
CA GLN A 242 -6.56 -5.36 -21.63
C GLN A 242 -6.21 -6.69 -20.96
N TYR A 243 -6.73 -7.77 -21.52
CA TYR A 243 -6.37 -9.12 -21.10
C TYR A 243 -5.00 -9.50 -21.66
N LEU A 244 -4.09 -9.95 -20.79
CA LEU A 244 -2.70 -10.27 -21.16
C LEU A 244 -2.54 -11.67 -21.78
N GLY A 245 -3.62 -12.40 -22.05
CA GLY A 245 -3.55 -13.77 -22.55
C GLY A 245 -3.19 -14.82 -21.50
N CYS A 246 -2.93 -14.44 -20.25
CA CYS A 246 -2.52 -15.36 -19.19
C CYS A 246 -3.45 -15.31 -17.96
N ILE A 247 -3.64 -16.48 -17.34
CA ILE A 247 -4.33 -16.62 -16.05
C ILE A 247 -3.34 -17.16 -15.01
N VAL A 248 -3.41 -16.62 -13.80
CA VAL A 248 -2.64 -17.12 -12.66
C VAL A 248 -3.60 -17.80 -11.69
N VAL A 249 -3.38 -19.09 -11.44
CA VAL A 249 -4.12 -19.84 -10.42
C VAL A 249 -3.34 -19.76 -9.10
N LEU A 250 -4.01 -19.29 -8.05
CA LEU A 250 -3.43 -19.15 -6.71
C LEU A 250 -4.34 -19.85 -5.70
N GLY A 251 -3.73 -20.42 -4.67
CA GLY A 251 -4.45 -21.05 -3.57
C GLY A 251 -3.64 -20.99 -2.28
N ILE A 252 -4.34 -21.16 -1.15
CA ILE A 252 -3.74 -21.33 0.16
C ILE A 252 -4.22 -22.69 0.67
N CYS A 253 -3.30 -23.52 1.12
CA CYS A 253 -3.57 -24.86 1.62
C CYS A 253 -3.05 -24.99 3.06
N PRO A 254 -3.82 -25.56 4.00
CA PRO A 254 -3.31 -25.89 5.32
C PRO A 254 -2.13 -26.87 5.22
N LEU A 255 -1.06 -26.63 5.98
CA LEU A 255 0.12 -27.50 5.97
C LEU A 255 -0.23 -28.96 6.29
N LYS A 256 -1.17 -29.18 7.22
CA LYS A 256 -1.67 -30.52 7.59
C LYS A 256 -2.27 -31.30 6.41
N ALA A 257 -2.77 -30.62 5.37
CA ALA A 257 -3.34 -31.27 4.21
C ALA A 257 -2.27 -31.78 3.22
N LEU A 258 -0.99 -31.46 3.45
CA LEU A 258 0.13 -31.92 2.63
C LEU A 258 0.75 -33.24 3.12
N GLY A 259 0.32 -33.78 4.27
CA GLY A 259 0.82 -35.04 4.83
C GLY A 259 2.35 -35.09 5.00
N ASP A 260 2.94 -36.28 4.93
CA ASP A 260 4.40 -36.50 5.08
C ASP A 260 5.25 -36.00 3.90
N THR A 261 4.61 -35.53 2.81
CA THR A 261 5.30 -34.86 1.70
C THR A 261 5.78 -33.44 2.06
N ALA A 262 5.53 -33.01 3.31
CA ALA A 262 5.92 -31.73 3.90
C ALA A 262 7.44 -31.59 4.14
N SER A 263 8.26 -32.01 3.18
CA SER A 263 9.65 -31.57 3.08
C SER A 263 9.67 -30.08 2.68
N LEU A 264 9.36 -29.19 3.62
CA LEU A 264 9.87 -27.81 3.71
C LEU A 264 9.90 -26.92 2.44
N TYR A 265 9.01 -27.12 1.48
CA TYR A 265 8.84 -26.21 0.35
C TYR A 265 7.42 -25.65 0.33
N LEU A 266 7.29 -24.37 0.66
CA LEU A 266 6.12 -23.58 0.31
C LEU A 266 6.22 -23.31 -1.20
N ILE A 267 5.82 -24.29 -2.02
CA ILE A 267 5.94 -24.22 -3.48
C ILE A 267 4.87 -23.26 -3.98
N ARG A 268 5.29 -22.08 -4.43
CA ARG A 268 4.46 -21.24 -5.28
C ARG A 268 4.58 -21.74 -6.71
N LEU A 269 3.74 -22.69 -7.09
CA LEU A 269 3.61 -23.11 -8.49
C LEU A 269 2.99 -21.93 -9.27
N ARG A 270 3.78 -21.32 -10.16
CA ARG A 270 3.25 -20.46 -11.23
C ARG A 270 3.15 -21.33 -12.47
N CYS A 271 2.02 -21.98 -12.68
CA CYS A 271 1.70 -22.52 -13.99
C CYS A 271 1.33 -21.35 -14.91
N PHE A 272 2.20 -21.05 -15.88
CA PHE A 272 1.79 -20.32 -17.07
C PHE A 272 1.31 -21.37 -18.07
N LYS A 273 -0.01 -21.45 -18.30
CA LYS A 273 -0.49 -22.02 -19.56
C LYS A 273 -0.22 -20.97 -20.64
N GLN A 274 0.62 -21.31 -21.62
CA GLN A 274 0.63 -20.63 -22.91
C GLN A 274 -0.64 -21.01 -23.67
#